data_AF-A0A258EA33-F1
#
_entry.id   AF-A0A258EA33-F1
#
_cell.length_a   1.000
_cell.length_b   1.000
_cell.length_c   1.000
_cell.angle_alpha   90.00
_cell.angle_beta   90.00
_cell.angle_gamma   90.00
#
_symmetry.space_group_name_H-M   'P 1'
#
loop_
_entity.id
_entity.type
_entity.pdbx_description
1 polymer ?
#
loop_
_entity_poly.entity_id
_entity_poly.type
_entity_poly.pdbx_seq_one_letter_code
_entity_poly.pdbx_strand_id
1 'polypeptide(L)'
;MASAVICVTAACSTASEAQTSETQVGVTAAVQEILQVDVARIRPSARFQEDLGADSLDCVEIVMAIEERFSITVEDNAVGNLKTVRDAIDYVDARRKAASKRG
;
A
#
# COMPACT_ATOMS: atom_id res chain seq x y z
N MET A 1 -27.16 -37.44 17.49
CA MET A 1 -26.12 -38.10 16.67
C MET A 1 -26.43 -37.75 15.23
N ALA A 2 -25.65 -37.04 14.41
CA ALA A 2 -24.29 -36.51 14.43
C ALA A 2 -24.37 -35.03 13.95
N SER A 3 -23.77 -34.07 14.66
CA SER A 3 -22.46 -33.46 14.35
C SER A 3 -22.30 -32.90 12.93
N ALA A 4 -22.22 -31.56 12.85
CA ALA A 4 -21.33 -30.74 11.99
C ALA A 4 -21.95 -29.33 11.88
N VAL A 5 -21.91 -28.51 12.93
CA VAL A 5 -20.88 -27.46 13.12
C VAL A 5 -19.87 -27.37 11.98
N ILE A 6 -20.15 -26.54 10.97
CA ILE A 6 -19.10 -25.91 10.17
C ILE A 6 -19.07 -24.44 10.59
N CYS A 7 -18.34 -24.24 11.66
CA CYS A 7 -17.82 -22.97 12.13
C CYS A 7 -16.73 -22.55 11.13
N VAL A 8 -17.02 -21.66 10.17
CA VAL A 8 -15.98 -20.95 9.42
C VAL A 8 -15.60 -19.70 10.21
N THR A 9 -14.94 -19.93 11.34
CA THR A 9 -14.12 -18.93 12.02
C THR A 9 -12.82 -19.61 12.43
N ALA A 10 -11.71 -19.08 11.91
CA ALA A 10 -10.29 -19.26 12.29
C ALA A 10 -9.46 -19.23 10.99
N ALA A 11 -8.87 -18.11 10.58
CA ALA A 11 -7.67 -17.52 11.19
C ALA A 11 -6.55 -18.56 11.37
N CYS A 12 -5.69 -18.70 10.37
CA CYS A 12 -4.30 -19.16 10.48
C CYS A 12 -3.58 -18.72 9.18
N SER A 13 -2.96 -17.55 9.17
CA SER A 13 -1.51 -17.43 9.37
C SER A 13 -0.70 -18.26 8.38
N THR A 14 -0.55 -17.75 7.16
CA THR A 14 0.77 -17.82 6.50
C THR A 14 1.42 -16.43 6.65
N ALA A 15 1.94 -16.22 7.85
CA ALA A 15 2.91 -15.17 8.09
C ALA A 15 4.17 -15.46 7.25
N SER A 16 4.72 -14.41 6.63
CA SER A 16 6.09 -14.34 6.11
C SER A 16 6.35 -15.31 4.94
N GLU A 17 5.95 -15.00 3.70
CA GLU A 17 6.92 -14.49 2.70
C GLU A 17 6.25 -13.85 1.45
N ALA A 18 4.91 -13.70 1.42
CA ALA A 18 4.18 -13.23 0.22
C ALA A 18 3.72 -11.75 0.24
N GLN A 19 3.89 -11.05 1.38
CA GLN A 19 3.12 -9.83 1.68
C GLN A 19 3.55 -8.56 0.94
N THR A 20 4.78 -8.50 0.41
CA THR A 20 5.23 -7.32 -0.36
C THR A 20 4.46 -7.15 -1.67
N SER A 21 3.85 -8.21 -2.21
CA SER A 21 3.12 -8.14 -3.49
C SER A 21 1.76 -7.45 -3.38
N GLU A 22 0.99 -7.65 -2.30
CA GLU A 22 -0.35 -7.06 -2.17
C GLU A 22 -0.27 -5.54 -2.00
N THR A 23 0.60 -5.07 -1.10
CA THR A 23 0.82 -3.64 -0.89
C THR A 23 1.38 -2.99 -2.14
N GLN A 24 2.35 -3.62 -2.80
CA GLN A 24 2.90 -3.12 -4.06
C GLN A 24 1.83 -3.02 -5.15
N VAL A 25 0.98 -4.03 -5.32
CA VAL A 25 -0.10 -4.01 -6.31
C VAL A 25 -1.11 -2.90 -5.96
N GLY A 26 -1.47 -2.72 -4.70
CA GLY A 26 -2.40 -1.67 -4.29
C GLY A 26 -1.85 -0.25 -4.50
N VAL A 27 -0.58 -0.01 -4.13
CA VAL A 27 0.09 1.28 -4.38
C VAL A 27 0.23 1.53 -5.88
N THR A 28 0.67 0.53 -6.64
CA THR A 28 0.83 0.64 -8.10
C THR A 28 -0.51 0.93 -8.79
N ALA A 29 -1.59 0.29 -8.34
CA ALA A 29 -2.93 0.52 -8.87
C ALA A 29 -3.41 1.95 -8.58
N ALA A 30 -3.23 2.45 -7.35
CA ALA A 30 -3.59 3.83 -7.01
C ALA A 30 -2.84 4.85 -7.89
N VAL A 31 -1.54 4.63 -8.09
CA VAL A 31 -0.71 5.49 -8.94
C VAL A 31 -1.14 5.43 -10.40
N GLN A 32 -1.47 4.24 -10.90
CA GLN A 32 -1.98 4.07 -12.27
C GLN A 32 -3.34 4.75 -12.48
N GLU A 33 -4.26 4.61 -11.52
CA GLU A 33 -5.60 5.19 -11.59
C GLU A 33 -5.54 6.73 -11.63
N ILE A 34 -4.63 7.34 -10.87
CA ILE A 34 -4.48 8.80 -10.77
C ILE A 34 -3.67 9.35 -11.94
N LEU A 35 -2.46 8.83 -12.18
CA LEU A 35 -1.55 9.37 -13.21
C LEU A 35 -1.86 8.88 -14.63
N GLN A 36 -2.71 7.85 -14.77
CA GLN A 36 -3.04 7.23 -16.05
C GLN A 36 -1.80 6.79 -16.87
N VAL A 37 -0.74 6.40 -16.17
CA VAL A 37 0.52 5.91 -16.78
C VAL A 37 0.55 4.40 -16.87
N ASP A 38 1.34 3.87 -17.79
CA ASP A 38 1.55 2.43 -17.89
C ASP A 38 2.18 1.85 -16.62
N VAL A 39 1.66 0.71 -16.16
CA VAL A 39 2.23 -0.08 -15.06
C VAL A 39 3.71 -0.41 -15.28
N ALA A 40 4.13 -0.55 -16.55
CA ALA A 40 5.51 -0.77 -16.92
C ALA A 40 6.46 0.39 -16.53
N ARG A 41 5.92 1.62 -16.42
CA ARG A 41 6.67 2.80 -15.95
C ARG A 41 6.70 2.90 -14.43
N ILE A 42 5.70 2.34 -13.74
CA ILE A 42 5.60 2.35 -12.28
C ILE A 42 6.57 1.31 -11.70
N ARG A 43 7.83 1.74 -11.55
CA ARG A 43 8.88 0.94 -10.93
C ARG A 43 8.98 1.28 -9.45
N PRO A 44 9.42 0.35 -8.58
CA PRO A 44 9.66 0.66 -7.17
C PRO A 44 10.66 1.82 -7.00
N SER A 45 11.68 1.88 -7.86
CA SER A 45 12.67 2.96 -7.88
C SER A 45 12.18 4.25 -8.54
N ALA A 46 11.00 4.25 -9.17
CA ALA A 46 10.48 5.42 -9.87
C ALA A 46 10.07 6.48 -8.83
N ARG A 47 10.46 7.72 -9.11
CA ARG A 47 10.09 8.90 -8.34
C ARG A 47 8.78 9.45 -8.88
N PHE A 48 7.86 9.78 -7.98
CA PHE A 48 6.53 10.28 -8.38
C PHE A 48 6.63 11.52 -9.26
N GLN A 49 7.39 12.53 -8.84
CA GLN A 49 7.53 13.78 -9.59
C GLN A 49 8.50 13.69 -10.77
N GLU A 50 9.66 13.05 -10.58
CA GLU A 50 10.75 13.08 -11.58
C GLU A 50 10.59 12.03 -12.69
N ASP A 51 10.09 10.83 -12.38
CA ASP A 51 10.00 9.73 -13.34
C ASP A 51 8.56 9.53 -13.87
N LEU A 52 7.56 9.68 -12.99
CA LEU A 52 6.16 9.49 -13.34
C LEU A 52 5.47 10.79 -13.74
N GLY A 53 6.10 11.94 -13.48
CA GLY A 53 5.56 13.26 -13.83
C GLY A 53 4.36 13.66 -12.97
N ALA A 54 4.20 13.07 -11.78
CA ALA A 54 3.17 13.47 -10.83
C ALA A 54 3.41 14.92 -10.41
N ASP A 55 2.39 15.76 -10.55
CA ASP A 55 2.46 17.12 -10.05
C ASP A 55 2.26 17.17 -8.52
N SER A 56 2.28 18.37 -7.94
CA SER A 56 2.08 18.53 -6.50
C SER A 56 0.69 18.12 -6.02
N LEU A 57 -0.33 18.19 -6.89
CA LEU A 57 -1.71 17.80 -6.60
C LEU A 57 -1.86 16.28 -6.69
N ASP A 58 -1.32 15.66 -7.74
CA ASP A 58 -1.27 14.22 -7.94
C ASP A 58 -0.61 13.52 -6.75
N CYS A 59 0.48 14.09 -6.22
CA CYS A 59 1.14 13.56 -5.03
C CYS A 59 0.19 13.50 -3.81
N VAL A 60 -0.66 14.53 -3.64
CA VAL A 60 -1.65 14.57 -2.55
C VAL A 60 -2.75 13.54 -2.79
N GLU A 61 -3.27 13.44 -4.03
CA GLU A 61 -4.29 12.45 -4.39
C GLU A 61 -3.81 11.01 -4.21
N ILE A 62 -2.56 10.71 -4.61
CA ILE A 62 -1.95 9.38 -4.47
C ILE A 62 -1.86 9.00 -2.99
N VAL A 63 -1.41 9.92 -2.14
CA VAL A 63 -1.32 9.68 -0.69
C VAL A 63 -2.70 9.43 -0.10
N MET A 64 -3.69 10.26 -0.42
CA MET A 64 -5.06 10.08 0.07
C MET A 64 -5.67 8.75 -0.37
N ALA A 65 -5.46 8.35 -1.63
CA ALA A 65 -5.93 7.06 -2.14
C ALA A 65 -5.26 5.87 -1.43
N ILE A 66 -3.96 5.97 -1.11
CA ILE A 66 -3.24 4.96 -0.33
C ILE A 66 -3.77 4.91 1.11
N GLU A 67 -3.97 6.06 1.75
CA GLU A 67 -4.54 6.14 3.10
C GLU A 67 -5.91 5.48 3.20
N GLU A 68 -6.82 5.80 2.29
CA GLU A 68 -8.16 5.21 2.25
C GLU A 68 -8.11 3.70 1.97
N ARG A 69 -7.34 3.30 0.97
CA ARG A 69 -7.27 1.90 0.51
C ARG A 69 -6.68 0.95 1.54
N PHE A 70 -5.71 1.42 2.32
CA PHE A 70 -5.08 0.63 3.38
C PHE A 70 -5.58 0.98 4.78
N SER A 71 -6.51 1.94 4.89
CA SER A 71 -7.03 2.47 6.15
C SER A 71 -5.91 2.86 7.13
N ILE A 72 -4.87 3.52 6.61
CA ILE A 72 -3.74 4.03 7.39
C ILE A 72 -3.78 5.55 7.45
N THR A 73 -3.02 6.12 8.39
CA THR A 73 -2.79 7.57 8.47
C THR A 73 -1.34 7.84 8.13
N VAL A 74 -1.10 8.59 7.05
CA VAL A 74 0.20 9.12 6.67
C VAL A 74 0.31 10.51 7.28
N GLU A 75 1.39 10.76 7.99
CA GLU A 75 1.66 12.10 8.54
C GLU A 75 2.21 13.01 7.43
N ASP A 76 1.84 14.28 7.41
CA ASP A 76 2.35 15.26 6.42
C ASP A 76 3.89 15.27 6.34
N ASN A 77 4.58 15.13 7.48
CA ASN A 77 6.04 15.03 7.54
C ASN A 77 6.57 13.78 6.82
N ALA A 78 5.81 12.68 6.82
CA ALA A 78 6.16 11.48 6.08
C ALA A 78 5.88 11.65 4.58
N VAL A 79 4.80 12.35 4.19
CA VAL A 79 4.46 12.63 2.78
C VAL A 79 5.63 13.28 2.04
N GLY A 80 6.29 14.28 2.64
CA GLY A 80 7.47 14.92 2.04
C GLY A 80 8.68 14.00 1.86
N ASN A 81 8.71 12.87 2.58
CA ASN A 81 9.74 11.84 2.45
C ASN A 81 9.35 10.71 1.48
N LEU A 82 8.07 10.59 1.08
CA LEU A 82 7.59 9.61 0.10
C LEU A 82 7.91 10.06 -1.33
N LYS A 83 9.18 9.94 -1.72
CA LYS A 83 9.64 10.39 -3.05
C LYS A 83 9.51 9.31 -4.12
N THR A 84 9.62 8.04 -3.72
CA THR A 84 9.55 6.89 -4.63
C THR A 84 8.36 6.00 -4.33
N VAL A 85 7.95 5.22 -5.34
CA VAL A 85 6.93 4.17 -5.17
C VAL A 85 7.32 3.19 -4.07
N ARG A 86 8.63 2.86 -3.97
CA ARG A 86 9.15 1.98 -2.93
C ARG A 86 8.95 2.55 -1.54
N ASP A 87 9.20 3.84 -1.33
CA ASP A 87 9.01 4.50 -0.03
C ASP A 87 7.56 4.37 0.44
N ALA A 88 6.61 4.57 -0.48
CA ALA A 88 5.18 4.44 -0.18
C ALA A 88 4.79 3.01 0.22
N ILE A 89 5.30 2.01 -0.52
CA ILE A 89 5.08 0.59 -0.21
C ILE A 89 5.64 0.24 1.17
N ASP A 90 6.90 0.61 1.41
CA ASP A 90 7.59 0.30 2.66
C ASP A 90 6.92 1.01 3.85
N TYR A 91 6.39 2.22 3.66
CA TYR A 91 5.62 2.96 4.67
C TYR A 91 4.32 2.24 5.04
N VAL A 92 3.53 1.84 4.03
CA VAL A 92 2.27 1.12 4.24
C VAL A 92 2.54 -0.21 4.95
N ASP A 93 3.55 -0.96 4.51
CA ASP A 93 3.94 -2.22 5.13
C ASP A 93 4.38 -2.03 6.58
N ALA A 94 5.14 -0.98 6.89
CA ALA A 94 5.54 -0.65 8.25
C ALA A 94 4.34 -0.33 9.14
N ARG A 95 3.38 0.47 8.66
CA ARG A 95 2.15 0.82 9.39
C ARG A 95 1.26 -0.41 9.61
N ARG A 96 1.07 -1.28 8.60
CA ARG A 96 0.31 -2.53 8.72
C ARG A 96 0.94 -3.51 9.71
N LYS A 97 2.28 -3.63 9.72
CA LYS A 97 3.00 -4.48 10.69
C LYS A 97 2.85 -3.95 12.12
N ALA A 98 2.96 -2.64 12.33
CA ALA A 98 2.81 -2.00 13.63
C ALA A 98 1.40 -2.20 14.21
N ALA A 99 0.36 -2.16 13.37
CA ALA A 99 -1.01 -2.44 13.79
C ALA A 99 -1.22 -3.89 14.27
N SER A 100 -0.56 -4.88 13.64
CA SER A 100 -0.71 -6.29 14.03
C SER A 100 0.00 -6.67 15.34
N LYS A 101 0.94 -5.85 15.83
CA LYS A 101 1.80 -6.18 16.98
C LYS A 101 1.26 -5.73 18.34
N ARG A 102 0.05 -5.17 18.40
CA ARG A 102 -0.71 -4.96 19.65
C ARG A 102 -1.52 -6.22 19.95
N GLY A 103 -0.83 -7.29 20.33
CA GLY A 103 -1.38 -8.55 20.82
C GLY A 103 -0.69 -8.92 22.12
#